data_AF-A0A7V0P1C1-F1
#
_entry.id   AF-A0A7V0P1C1-F1
#
_cell.length_a   1.000
_cell.length_b   1.000
_cell.length_c   1.000
_cell.angle_alpha   90.00
_cell.angle_beta   90.00
_cell.angle_gamma   90.00
#
_symmetry.space_group_name_H-M   'P 1'
#
loop_
_entity.id
_entity.type
_entity.pdbx_description
1 polymer ?
#
loop_
_entity_poly.entity_id
_entity_poly.type
_entity_poly.pdbx_seq_one_letter_code
_entity_poly.pdbx_strand_id
1 'polypeptide(L)' 'MTEMNDHKHTVLLVDDEEKILHSLKRLLRKEDYRLFTASSGAEGLKIL' A
#
# COMPACT_ATOMS: atom_id res chain seq x y z
N MET A 1 -18.93 18.24 1.49
CA MET A 1 -18.27 17.31 2.43
C MET A 1 -17.86 16.06 1.64
N THR A 2 -16.66 16.09 1.06
CA THR A 2 -15.91 14.89 0.67
C THR A 2 -14.49 15.37 0.42
N GLU A 3 -13.57 15.14 1.36
CA GLU A 3 -12.15 15.32 1.10
C GLU A 3 -11.77 14.33 -0.01
N MET A 4 -11.44 14.87 -1.17
CA MET A 4 -10.92 14.09 -2.29
C MET A 4 -9.49 13.68 -1.89
N ASN A 5 -9.24 12.36 -1.79
CA ASN A 5 -7.95 11.77 -1.42
C ASN A 5 -6.77 12.52 -2.06
N ASP A 6 -6.01 13.28 -1.25
CA ASP A 6 -4.94 14.19 -1.72
C ASP A 6 -3.61 13.47 -2.03
N HIS A 7 -3.59 12.13 -1.99
CA HIS A 7 -2.38 11.38 -2.28
C HIS A 7 -2.13 11.39 -3.80
N LYS A 8 -1.02 12.01 -4.22
CA LYS A 8 -0.66 12.12 -5.65
C LYS A 8 -0.52 10.77 -6.36
N HIS A 9 -0.11 9.72 -5.65
CA HIS A 9 0.06 8.40 -6.23
C HIS A 9 -0.41 7.28 -5.28
N THR A 10 -0.82 6.15 -5.87
CA THR A 10 -1.20 4.93 -5.14
C THR A 10 -0.15 3.85 -5.36
N VAL A 11 0.24 3.16 -4.29
CA VAL A 11 1.24 2.09 -4.32
C VAL A 11 0.66 0.84 -3.65
N LEU A 12 0.73 -0.29 -4.34
CA LEU A 12 0.41 -1.61 -3.82
C LEU A 12 1.71 -2.39 -3.59
N LEU A 13 1.97 -2.77 -2.35
CA LEU A 13 3.09 -3.62 -1.97
C LEU A 13 2.60 -5.08 -1.91
N VAL A 14 3.26 -5.97 -2.64
CA VAL A 14 2.93 -7.41 -2.65
C VAL A 14 4.16 -8.21 -2.29
N ASP A 15 4.10 -8.92 -1.17
CA ASP A 15 5.20 -9.73 -0.64
C ASP A 15 4.60 -10.80 0.29
N ASP A 16 5.07 -12.03 0.26
CA ASP A 16 4.57 -13.13 1.08
C ASP A 16 5.08 -13.08 2.54
N GLU A 17 6.05 -12.22 2.83
CA GLU A 17 6.55 -11.98 4.19
C GLU A 17 5.93 -10.73 4.82
N GLU A 18 5.01 -10.92 5.79
CA GLU A 18 4.37 -9.81 6.51
C GLU A 18 5.36 -8.83 7.18
N LYS A 19 6.52 -9.31 7.61
CA LYS A 19 7.57 -8.46 8.22
C LYS A 19 8.14 -7.46 7.21
N ILE A 20 8.28 -7.86 5.95
CA ILE A 20 8.73 -7.00 4.86
C ILE A 20 7.66 -5.96 4.56
N LEU A 21 6.40 -6.37 4.41
CA LEU A 21 5.27 -5.44 4.22
C LEU A 21 5.19 -4.38 5.32
N HIS A 22 5.33 -4.79 6.59
CA HIS A 22 5.33 -3.87 7.72
C HIS A 22 6.51 -2.88 7.68
N SER A 23 7.70 -3.35 7.28
CA SER A 23 8.90 -2.52 7.19
C SER A 23 8.78 -1.49 6.05
N LEU A 24 8.32 -1.91 4.88
CA LEU A 24 8.08 -1.04 3.72
C LEU A 24 6.97 -0.03 4.00
N LYS A 25 5.87 -0.45 4.64
CA LYS A 25 4.79 0.46 5.05
C LYS A 25 5.29 1.53 6.02
N ARG A 26 6.17 1.19 6.96
CA ARG A 26 6.79 2.15 7.88
C ARG A 26 7.73 3.11 7.16
N LEU A 27 8.53 2.61 6.21
CA LEU A 27 9.44 3.42 5.40
C LEU A 27 8.68 4.46 4.57
N LEU A 28 7.61 4.04 3.89
CA LEU A 28 6.85 4.88 2.96
C LEU A 28 5.78 5.74 3.64
N ARG A 29 5.55 5.60 4.95
CA ARG A 29 4.51 6.36 5.68
C ARG A 29 4.68 7.89 5.62
N LYS A 30 5.90 8.37 5.45
CA LYS A 30 6.20 9.82 5.37
C LYS A 30 6.00 10.40 3.98
N GLU A 31 5.80 9.54 2.99
CA GLU A 31 5.57 9.94 1.61
C GLU A 31 4.08 10.15 1.34
N ASP A 32 3.77 11.00 0.36
CA ASP A 32 2.40 11.31 -0.04
C ASP A 32 1.80 10.21 -0.97
N TYR A 33 1.77 8.98 -0.45
CA TYR A 33 1.23 7.82 -1.15
C TYR A 33 0.03 7.21 -0.44
N ARG A 34 -0.98 6.83 -1.23
CA ARG A 34 -2.01 5.90 -0.77
C ARG A 34 -1.45 4.48 -0.83
N LEU A 35 -1.11 3.91 0.32
CA LEU A 35 -0.48 2.59 0.43
C LEU A 35 -1.50 1.47 0.63
N PHE A 36 -1.37 0.42 -0.16
CA PHE A 36 -2.01 -0.88 0.04
C PHE A 36 -0.95 -1.98 0.20
N THR A 37 -1.34 -3.08 0.84
CA THR A 37 -0.48 -4.24 1.05
C THR A 37 -1.26 -5.52 0.73
N ALA A 38 -0.58 -6.52 0.20
CA ALA A 38 -1.11 -7.86 -0.02
C ALA A 38 -0.03 -8.92 0.25
N SER A 39 -0.44 -10.06 0.82
CA SER A 39 0.43 -11.21 1.12
C SER A 39 0.66 -12.14 -0.08
N SER A 40 -0.02 -11.89 -1.20
CA SER A 40 0.09 -12.71 -2.41
C SER A 40 -0.38 -11.95 -3.64
N GLY A 41 0.02 -12.41 -4.82
CA GLY A 41 -0.46 -11.86 -6.08
C GLY A 41 -1.98 -11.94 -6.23
N ALA A 42 -2.60 -13.04 -5.78
CA ALA A 42 -4.06 -13.20 -5.83
C ALA A 42 -4.79 -12.20 -4.92
N GLU A 43 -4.25 -11.90 -3.75
CA GLU A 43 -4.77 -10.84 -2.89
C GLU A 43 -4.55 -9.45 -3.51
N GLY A 44 -3.37 -9.21 -4.09
CA GLY A 44 -3.05 -7.95 -4.76
C GLY A 44 -3.99 -7.65 -5.94
N LEU A 45 -4.31 -8.67 -6.75
CA LEU A 45 -5.26 -8.52 -7.86
C LEU A 45 -6.69 -8.19 -7.41
N LYS A 46 -7.09 -8.54 -6.18
CA LYS A 46 -8.41 -8.16 -5.63
C LYS A 46 -8.47 -6.69 -5.20
N ILE A 47 -7.31 -6.03 -5.07
CA ILE A 47 -7.20 -4.63 -4.65
C ILE A 47 -7.22 -3.67 -5.84
N LEU A 48 -6.82 -4.14 -7.04
CA LEU A 48 -6.93 -3.40 -8.30
C LEU A 48 -8.40 -3.22 -8.73
#